data_AF-A0AA91QTM8-F1
#
_entry.id   AF-A0AA91QTM8-F1
#
_cell.length_a   1.000
_cell.length_b   1.000
_cell.length_c   1.000
_cell.angle_alpha   90.00
_cell.angle_beta   90.00
_cell.angle_gamma   90.00
#
_symmetry.space_group_name_H-M   'P 1'
#
loop_
_entity.id
_entity.type
_entity.pdbx_description
1 polymer ?
#
loop_
_entity_poly.entity_id
_entity_poly.type
_entity_poly.pdbx_seq_one_letter_code
_entity_poly.pdbx_strand_id
1 'polypeptide(L)'
;MLDCSALPLFVRQMIILVWVALLAMSSAVHAEQSQQPESQKPVLTVANSHAWRPFSYLDEQRRPKGILVDFWKEFGKRNGYKIKFLLTDWQGSIDLVRSGEADIHAGLLQSPERLKFMDFGTPLFAIDTQVFFSQSMMGTSADFVLSGETEHKIGVVQGGYEEEFMSANFPDVALQLFPNNQAMLDAALSEKIQAFVADLQVANYHLYTTTNQNLFIPVRHLYTETLYAGFAKGNTALLNQVSNKFNWLDDDTKRQLLNRWVYYDVETVYPAYLFPTLITFGVLIVVSYILLLKRNVRQKTHALQIANAQLQEQAVTDSLTQLHNRRFFYQCLKDKQGEPKNMALMVFDIDDFKAFNDVFGHAHGDEVICFVAETAKSLLPNDAILARIGGEEFGVLHPFSSAERALSQARLLCDEIARQSLARFNHPTPVTISLGVAYYPDGLSDSEIPAADKAMYQAKKQGKHCAVLNVI
;
A
#
# COMPACT_ATOMS: atom_id res chain seq x y z
N MET A 1 3.52 -28.32 36.36
CA MET A 1 4.31 -28.07 37.59
C MET A 1 5.70 -27.66 37.13
N LEU A 2 6.00 -26.35 37.15
CA LEU A 2 7.35 -25.84 36.94
C LEU A 2 7.98 -25.64 38.33
N ASP A 3 9.11 -26.31 38.54
CA ASP A 3 9.84 -26.38 39.81
C ASP A 3 10.40 -24.99 40.16
N CYS A 4 9.81 -24.36 41.18
CA CYS A 4 9.99 -22.95 41.52
C CYS A 4 10.93 -22.80 42.73
N SER A 5 12.01 -23.59 42.75
CA SER A 5 13.01 -23.66 43.82
C SER A 5 14.34 -22.96 43.47
N ALA A 6 14.51 -22.43 42.25
CA ALA A 6 15.75 -21.81 41.77
C ALA A 6 15.66 -20.30 41.46
N LEU A 7 14.78 -19.56 42.13
CA LEU A 7 14.68 -18.09 41.98
C LEU A 7 15.08 -17.37 43.28
N PRO A 8 15.95 -16.35 43.22
CA PRO A 8 16.45 -15.64 44.40
C PRO A 8 15.31 -14.96 45.17
N LEU A 9 15.43 -14.93 46.51
CA LEU A 9 14.42 -14.50 47.48
C LEU A 9 13.72 -13.16 47.12
N PHE A 10 14.44 -12.27 46.44
CA PHE A 10 13.97 -10.96 46.00
C PHE A 10 12.81 -11.02 44.98
N VAL A 11 12.82 -12.03 44.10
CA VAL A 11 11.79 -12.20 43.06
C VAL A 11 10.47 -12.71 43.66
N ARG A 12 10.54 -13.55 44.70
CA ARG A 12 9.34 -14.00 45.44
C ARG A 12 8.67 -12.86 46.20
N GLN A 13 9.44 -11.93 46.76
CA GLN A 13 8.88 -10.78 47.48
C GLN A 13 8.21 -9.77 46.54
N MET A 14 8.75 -9.55 45.33
CA MET A 14 8.11 -8.71 44.32
C MET A 14 6.78 -9.29 43.82
N ILE A 15 6.71 -10.61 43.59
CA ILE A 15 5.47 -11.25 43.13
C ILE A 15 4.38 -11.12 44.20
N ILE A 16 4.70 -11.30 45.49
CA ILE A 16 3.73 -11.14 46.57
C ILE A 16 3.23 -9.68 46.67
N LEU A 17 4.13 -8.68 46.53
CA LEU A 17 3.75 -7.26 46.54
C LEU A 17 2.84 -6.88 45.37
N VAL A 18 3.08 -7.43 44.17
CA VAL A 18 2.24 -7.21 43.00
C VAL A 18 0.86 -7.85 43.17
N TRP A 19 0.77 -9.03 43.79
CA TRP A 19 -0.51 -9.68 44.08
C TRP A 19 -1.32 -8.95 45.16
N VAL A 20 -0.68 -8.40 46.19
CA VAL A 20 -1.36 -7.59 47.22
C VAL A 20 -1.87 -6.26 46.65
N ALA A 21 -1.12 -5.64 45.73
CA ALA A 21 -1.55 -4.43 45.03
C ALA A 21 -2.74 -4.68 44.09
N LEU A 22 -2.78 -5.84 43.41
CA LEU A 22 -3.89 -6.24 42.53
C LEU A 22 -5.17 -6.59 43.31
N LEU A 23 -5.06 -7.16 44.51
CA LEU A 23 -6.21 -7.43 45.38
C LEU A 23 -6.81 -6.15 46.00
N ALA A 24 -5.97 -5.18 46.34
CA ALA A 24 -6.41 -3.89 46.89
C ALA A 24 -7.13 -2.98 45.88
N MET A 25 -6.95 -3.20 44.57
CA MET A 25 -7.68 -2.46 43.52
C MET A 25 -9.04 -3.07 43.17
N SER A 26 -9.36 -4.29 43.61
CA SER A 26 -10.66 -4.93 43.33
C SER A 26 -11.78 -4.54 44.31
N SER A 27 -11.45 -3.98 45.46
CA SER A 27 -12.38 -3.66 46.55
C SER A 27 -12.82 -2.18 46.59
N ALA A 28 -12.37 -1.35 45.64
CA ALA A 28 -12.67 0.10 45.62
C ALA A 28 -13.76 0.52 44.60
N VAL A 29 -14.47 -0.41 43.95
CA VAL A 29 -15.49 -0.10 42.92
C VAL A 29 -16.91 -0.55 43.32
N HIS A 30 -17.19 -0.76 44.61
CA HIS A 30 -18.53 -1.06 45.10
C HIS A 30 -18.83 -0.28 46.39
N ALA A 31 -19.19 1.00 46.26
CA ALA A 31 -20.08 1.65 47.21
C ALA A 31 -20.57 3.01 46.67
N GLU A 32 -21.90 3.10 46.53
CA GLU A 32 -22.78 4.29 46.57
C GLU A 32 -23.64 4.51 45.32
N GLN A 33 -24.68 3.68 45.19
CA GLN A 33 -25.96 4.10 44.63
C GLN A 33 -26.98 4.13 45.78
N SER A 34 -27.30 5.33 46.24
CA SER A 34 -28.34 5.58 47.23
C SER A 34 -29.72 5.40 46.57
N GLN A 35 -30.41 4.28 46.85
CA GLN A 35 -31.82 4.08 46.47
C GLN A 35 -32.73 4.81 47.47
N GLN A 36 -33.51 5.77 46.99
CA GLN A 36 -34.63 6.35 47.73
C GLN A 36 -35.79 5.33 47.85
N PRO A 37 -36.57 5.35 48.96
CA PRO A 37 -37.67 4.42 49.19
C PRO A 37 -38.82 4.61 48.21
N GLU A 38 -39.44 3.49 47.81
CA GLU A 38 -40.34 3.33 46.66
C GLU A 38 -41.77 3.90 46.84
N SER A 39 -42.08 4.56 47.95
CA SER A 39 -43.42 5.06 48.25
C SER A 39 -43.57 6.54 47.87
N GLN A 40 -44.35 6.81 46.80
CA GLN A 40 -44.79 8.10 46.24
C GLN A 40 -44.01 8.66 45.02
N LYS A 41 -43.62 7.81 44.07
CA LYS A 41 -43.24 8.32 42.73
C LYS A 41 -44.48 8.84 41.98
N PRO A 42 -44.50 10.08 41.46
CA PRO A 42 -45.60 10.59 40.64
C PRO A 42 -45.83 9.70 39.41
N VAL A 43 -47.10 9.47 39.06
CA VAL A 43 -47.47 8.65 37.89
C VAL A 43 -47.58 9.55 36.67
N LEU A 44 -46.94 9.14 35.58
CA LEU A 44 -47.02 9.81 34.28
C LEU A 44 -47.68 8.88 33.27
N THR A 45 -48.80 9.32 32.71
CA THR A 45 -49.59 8.57 31.74
C THR A 45 -49.15 8.92 30.33
N VAL A 46 -48.55 7.96 29.64
CA VAL A 46 -47.94 8.14 28.33
C VAL A 46 -48.75 7.38 27.28
N ALA A 47 -49.33 8.09 26.31
CA ALA A 47 -50.09 7.51 25.21
C ALA A 47 -49.23 7.30 23.96
N ASN A 48 -49.52 6.24 23.20
CA ASN A 48 -48.96 6.02 21.85
C ASN A 48 -49.82 4.98 21.09
N SER A 49 -49.42 4.69 19.86
CA SER A 49 -49.99 3.62 19.06
C SER A 49 -49.64 2.22 19.60
N HIS A 50 -50.63 1.31 19.59
CA HIS A 50 -50.44 -0.12 19.89
C HIS A 50 -49.88 -0.94 18.73
N ALA A 51 -49.77 -0.34 17.54
CA ALA A 51 -49.43 -1.01 16.29
C ALA A 51 -48.39 -0.22 15.47
N TRP A 52 -47.36 0.30 16.14
CA TRP A 52 -46.24 1.02 15.51
C TRP A 52 -44.90 0.37 15.85
N ARG A 53 -44.73 -0.88 15.43
CA ARG A 53 -43.48 -1.64 15.64
C ARG A 53 -42.35 -1.02 14.79
N PRO A 54 -41.10 -0.89 15.30
CA PRO A 54 -40.61 -1.28 16.62
C PRO A 54 -40.70 -0.17 17.69
N PHE A 55 -41.32 0.98 17.41
CA PHE A 55 -41.36 2.13 18.31
C PHE A 55 -42.32 1.94 19.50
N SER A 56 -43.55 1.49 19.27
CA SER A 56 -44.53 1.20 20.31
C SER A 56 -45.55 0.18 19.84
N TYR A 57 -45.75 -0.88 20.63
CA TYR A 57 -46.73 -1.92 20.33
C TYR A 57 -47.12 -2.73 21.56
N LEU A 58 -48.20 -3.51 21.44
CA LEU A 58 -48.59 -4.53 22.41
C LEU A 58 -48.03 -5.91 22.01
N ASP A 59 -47.38 -6.59 22.96
CA ASP A 59 -47.00 -7.99 22.79
C ASP A 59 -48.19 -8.95 22.88
N GLU A 60 -47.96 -10.25 22.67
CA GLU A 60 -49.01 -11.29 22.73
C GLU A 60 -49.74 -11.33 24.08
N GLN A 61 -49.09 -10.90 25.16
CA GLN A 61 -49.66 -10.80 26.50
C GLN A 61 -50.30 -9.43 26.78
N ARG A 62 -50.50 -8.60 25.74
CA ARG A 62 -51.02 -7.22 25.82
C ARG A 62 -50.18 -6.28 26.68
N ARG A 63 -48.87 -6.48 26.73
CA ARG A 63 -47.94 -5.59 27.44
C ARG A 63 -47.27 -4.60 26.48
N PRO A 64 -47.10 -3.33 26.88
CA PRO A 64 -46.35 -2.34 26.11
C PRO A 64 -44.88 -2.74 25.88
N LYS A 65 -44.45 -2.74 24.62
CA LYS A 65 -43.08 -2.95 24.16
C LYS A 65 -42.71 -1.97 23.04
N GLY A 66 -41.42 -1.75 22.83
CA GLY A 66 -40.87 -0.93 21.76
C GLY A 66 -39.88 0.13 22.24
N ILE A 67 -39.21 0.78 21.28
CA ILE A 67 -38.16 1.79 21.50
C ILE A 67 -38.67 2.92 22.41
N LEU A 68 -39.84 3.48 22.10
CA LEU A 68 -40.41 4.59 22.88
C LEU A 68 -40.90 4.11 24.25
N VAL A 69 -41.36 2.86 24.36
CA VAL A 69 -41.75 2.29 25.65
C VAL A 69 -40.54 2.17 26.57
N ASP A 70 -39.43 1.64 26.06
CA ASP A 70 -38.18 1.52 26.83
C ASP A 70 -37.58 2.89 27.16
N PHE A 71 -37.61 3.83 26.20
CA PHE A 71 -37.20 5.21 26.41
C PHE A 71 -37.97 5.87 27.58
N TRP A 72 -39.30 5.80 27.59
CA TRP A 72 -40.10 6.41 28.65
C TRP A 72 -39.94 5.68 29.99
N LYS A 73 -39.81 4.35 29.99
CA LYS A 73 -39.47 3.61 31.22
C LYS A 73 -38.15 4.09 31.82
N GLU A 74 -37.14 4.32 30.99
CA GLU A 74 -35.84 4.77 31.46
C GLU A 74 -35.87 6.25 31.89
N PHE A 75 -36.65 7.09 31.21
CA PHE A 75 -36.99 8.43 31.71
C PHE A 75 -37.60 8.35 33.12
N GLY A 76 -38.60 7.49 33.33
CA GLY A 76 -39.25 7.34 34.63
C GLY A 76 -38.31 6.85 35.72
N LYS A 77 -37.45 5.88 35.41
CA LYS A 77 -36.44 5.36 36.33
C LYS A 77 -35.43 6.43 36.74
N ARG A 78 -34.90 7.21 35.79
CA ARG A 78 -33.89 8.26 36.04
C ARG A 78 -34.48 9.50 36.74
N ASN A 79 -35.74 9.80 36.50
CA ASN A 79 -36.39 11.02 37.00
C ASN A 79 -37.39 10.82 38.14
N GLY A 80 -37.55 9.57 38.61
CA GLY A 80 -38.41 9.24 39.74
C GLY A 80 -39.91 9.18 39.40
N TYR A 81 -40.31 8.92 38.15
CA TYR A 81 -41.71 8.73 37.77
C TYR A 81 -42.08 7.26 37.62
N LYS A 82 -43.33 6.93 37.93
CA LYS A 82 -43.96 5.67 37.54
C LYS A 82 -44.67 5.88 36.20
N ILE A 83 -44.24 5.18 35.15
CA ILE A 83 -44.84 5.35 33.82
C ILE A 83 -46.00 4.38 33.64
N LYS A 84 -47.17 4.90 33.27
CA LYS A 84 -48.34 4.13 32.86
C LYS A 84 -48.54 4.35 31.36
N PHE A 85 -48.53 3.28 30.57
CA PHE A 85 -48.76 3.39 29.12
C PHE A 85 -50.22 3.16 28.76
N LEU A 86 -50.75 3.99 27.86
CA LEU A 86 -52.06 3.81 27.20
C LEU A 86 -51.82 3.65 25.70
N LEU A 87 -51.82 2.41 25.22
CA LEU A 87 -51.63 2.12 23.80
C LEU A 87 -52.96 1.84 23.11
N THR A 88 -53.27 2.61 22.06
CA THR A 88 -54.52 2.53 21.25
C THR A 88 -54.19 2.79 19.78
N ASP A 89 -55.17 2.91 18.87
CA ASP A 89 -54.91 3.31 17.49
C ASP A 89 -54.31 4.74 17.41
N TRP A 90 -53.59 5.05 16.33
CA TRP A 90 -52.81 6.28 16.20
C TRP A 90 -53.62 7.56 16.51
N GLN A 91 -54.80 7.70 15.90
CA GLN A 91 -55.67 8.85 16.18
C GLN A 91 -56.17 8.86 17.64
N GLY A 92 -56.49 7.69 18.18
CA GLY A 92 -56.92 7.55 19.56
C GLY A 92 -55.86 7.98 20.56
N SER A 93 -54.57 7.74 20.28
CA SER A 93 -53.50 8.12 21.22
C SER A 93 -53.31 9.63 21.28
N ILE A 94 -53.50 10.33 20.15
CA ILE A 94 -53.53 11.78 20.08
C ILE A 94 -54.76 12.33 20.85
N ASP A 95 -55.92 11.72 20.64
CA ASP A 95 -57.18 12.14 21.27
C ASP A 95 -57.13 12.01 22.80
N LEU A 96 -56.50 10.96 23.34
CA LEU A 96 -56.30 10.78 24.78
C LEU A 96 -55.48 11.91 25.42
N VAL A 97 -54.48 12.43 24.71
CA VAL A 97 -53.68 13.57 25.20
C VAL A 97 -54.49 14.86 25.08
N ARG A 98 -55.23 15.03 23.99
CA ARG A 98 -56.12 16.18 23.79
C ARG A 98 -57.23 16.25 24.83
N SER A 99 -57.81 15.12 25.24
CA SER A 99 -58.86 15.05 26.28
C SER A 99 -58.31 15.16 27.71
N GLY A 100 -56.99 15.06 27.89
CA GLY A 100 -56.33 15.06 29.20
C GLY A 100 -56.37 13.71 29.93
N GLU A 101 -56.83 12.65 29.27
CA GLU A 101 -56.78 11.27 29.81
C GLU A 101 -55.36 10.69 29.83
N ALA A 102 -54.49 11.19 28.95
CA ALA A 102 -53.05 10.96 28.98
C ALA A 102 -52.29 12.27 29.14
N ASP A 103 -51.20 12.23 29.89
CA ASP A 103 -50.37 13.40 30.18
C ASP A 103 -49.48 13.76 28.99
N ILE A 104 -48.97 12.75 28.28
CA ILE A 104 -47.97 12.91 27.23
C ILE A 104 -48.22 11.93 26.08
N HIS A 105 -48.02 12.39 24.84
CA HIS A 105 -47.84 11.50 23.70
C HIS A 105 -46.37 11.11 23.56
N ALA A 106 -46.07 9.81 23.53
CA ALA A 106 -44.71 9.29 23.70
C ALA A 106 -43.72 9.69 22.59
N GLY A 107 -44.22 10.06 21.42
CA GLY A 107 -43.41 10.52 20.30
C GLY A 107 -44.29 10.71 19.08
N LEU A 108 -44.29 11.91 18.50
CA LEU A 108 -44.97 12.21 17.24
C LEU A 108 -44.24 13.32 16.50
N LEU A 109 -44.46 13.40 15.19
CA LEU A 109 -43.98 14.51 14.37
C LEU A 109 -44.84 15.75 14.56
N GLN A 110 -44.18 16.92 14.54
CA GLN A 110 -44.84 18.23 14.57
C GLN A 110 -45.46 18.54 13.21
N SER A 111 -46.72 18.97 13.18
CA SER A 111 -47.38 19.43 11.97
C SER A 111 -48.19 20.71 12.20
N PRO A 112 -48.45 21.52 11.16
CA PRO A 112 -49.27 22.72 11.28
C PRO A 112 -50.65 22.47 11.88
N GLU A 113 -51.28 21.33 11.55
CA GLU A 113 -52.59 20.96 12.11
C GLU A 113 -52.49 20.61 13.61
N ARG A 114 -51.47 19.85 14.00
CA ARG A 114 -51.27 19.43 15.40
C ARG A 114 -50.89 20.59 16.31
N LEU A 115 -50.17 21.59 15.81
CA LEU A 115 -49.82 22.79 16.58
C LEU A 115 -51.03 23.61 17.05
N LYS A 116 -52.19 23.45 16.40
CA LYS A 116 -53.45 24.11 16.79
C LYS A 116 -53.97 23.57 18.12
N PHE A 117 -53.73 22.30 18.44
CA PHE A 117 -54.31 21.63 19.61
C PHE A 117 -53.30 20.86 20.50
N MET A 118 -52.01 20.90 20.17
CA MET A 118 -50.93 20.34 20.99
C MET A 118 -49.74 21.29 21.12
N ASP A 119 -48.99 21.12 22.20
CA ASP A 119 -47.67 21.71 22.40
C ASP A 119 -46.60 20.60 22.38
N PHE A 120 -45.41 20.92 21.90
CA PHE A 120 -44.32 19.96 21.71
C PHE A 120 -43.14 20.33 22.60
N GLY A 121 -42.62 19.33 23.32
CA GLY A 121 -41.51 19.50 24.26
C GLY A 121 -40.15 19.17 23.64
N THR A 122 -39.38 18.33 24.33
CA THR A 122 -38.01 17.99 23.94
C THR A 122 -37.95 17.12 22.67
N PRO A 123 -37.01 17.39 21.74
CA PRO A 123 -36.73 16.53 20.61
C PRO A 123 -36.17 15.18 21.06
N LEU A 124 -36.78 14.09 20.60
CA LEU A 124 -36.44 12.73 21.00
C LEU A 124 -35.51 12.09 19.96
N PHE A 125 -36.08 11.52 18.90
CA PHE A 125 -35.37 10.76 17.87
C PHE A 125 -35.73 11.30 16.50
N ALA A 126 -34.75 11.35 15.58
CA ALA A 126 -35.04 11.58 14.18
C ALA A 126 -35.58 10.28 13.55
N ILE A 127 -36.63 10.40 12.74
CA ILE A 127 -37.16 9.32 11.93
C ILE A 127 -37.07 9.68 10.46
N ASP A 128 -36.81 8.67 9.66
CA ASP A 128 -36.60 8.79 8.23
C ASP A 128 -37.75 8.11 7.50
N THR A 129 -38.48 8.84 6.65
CA THR A 129 -39.67 8.31 5.98
C THR A 129 -39.42 8.20 4.48
N GLN A 130 -39.80 7.06 3.91
CA GLN A 130 -39.53 6.74 2.51
C GLN A 130 -40.75 6.13 1.84
N VAL A 131 -40.77 6.23 0.51
CA VAL A 131 -41.68 5.48 -0.36
C VAL A 131 -41.06 4.11 -0.65
N PHE A 132 -41.85 3.07 -0.47
CA PHE A 132 -41.49 1.69 -0.74
C PHE A 132 -42.32 1.15 -1.90
N PHE A 133 -41.66 0.55 -2.89
CA PHE A 133 -42.32 -0.12 -4.01
C PHE A 133 -42.13 -1.62 -3.94
N SER A 134 -43.15 -2.35 -4.37
CA SER A 134 -43.06 -3.79 -4.61
C SER A 134 -42.01 -4.05 -5.70
N GLN A 135 -41.30 -5.18 -5.60
CA GLN A 135 -40.41 -5.64 -6.67
C GLN A 135 -41.13 -5.79 -8.02
N SER A 136 -42.44 -6.02 -8.01
CA SER A 136 -43.27 -6.05 -9.23
C SER A 136 -43.28 -4.71 -9.99
N MET A 137 -42.92 -3.60 -9.33
CA MET A 137 -42.80 -2.27 -9.92
C MET A 137 -41.34 -1.91 -10.30
N MET A 138 -40.41 -2.87 -10.32
CA MET A 138 -39.03 -2.60 -10.75
C MET A 138 -38.99 -2.05 -12.17
N GLY A 139 -38.37 -0.87 -12.33
CA GLY A 139 -38.32 -0.12 -13.59
C GLY A 139 -39.29 1.06 -13.65
N THR A 140 -40.25 1.14 -12.74
CA THR A 140 -41.13 2.32 -12.61
C THR A 140 -40.42 3.43 -11.83
N SER A 141 -40.39 4.65 -12.38
CA SER A 141 -39.80 5.81 -11.70
C SER A 141 -40.67 6.26 -10.52
N ALA A 142 -40.04 6.47 -9.36
CA ALA A 142 -40.73 7.02 -8.19
C ALA A 142 -41.29 8.42 -8.47
N ASP A 143 -40.55 9.27 -9.18
CA ASP A 143 -41.02 10.62 -9.54
C ASP A 143 -42.24 10.56 -10.46
N PHE A 144 -42.34 9.54 -11.32
CA PHE A 144 -43.51 9.34 -12.18
C PHE A 144 -44.74 8.92 -11.36
N VAL A 145 -44.60 7.99 -10.42
CA VAL A 145 -45.74 7.60 -9.54
C VAL A 145 -46.16 8.76 -8.64
N LEU A 146 -45.20 9.52 -8.12
CA LEU A 146 -45.44 10.69 -7.27
C LEU A 146 -45.99 11.91 -8.04
N SER A 147 -45.98 11.89 -9.38
CA SER A 147 -46.62 12.93 -10.19
C SER A 147 -48.15 12.86 -10.17
N GLY A 148 -48.73 11.73 -9.74
CA GLY A 148 -50.18 11.49 -9.78
C GLY A 148 -50.71 11.04 -11.15
N GLU A 149 -49.88 11.00 -12.19
CA GLU A 149 -50.28 10.56 -13.55
C GLU A 149 -50.42 9.03 -13.69
N THR A 150 -50.60 8.30 -12.59
CA THR A 150 -50.63 6.83 -12.58
C THR A 150 -51.85 6.29 -11.84
N GLU A 151 -52.31 5.10 -12.23
CA GLU A 151 -53.38 4.39 -11.51
C GLU A 151 -52.89 3.74 -10.19
N HIS A 152 -51.60 3.80 -9.89
CA HIS A 152 -51.03 3.20 -8.68
C HIS A 152 -51.46 4.01 -7.44
N LYS A 153 -52.09 3.32 -6.49
CA LYS A 153 -52.42 3.90 -5.19
C LYS A 153 -51.25 3.70 -4.22
N ILE A 154 -50.93 4.74 -3.46
CA ILE A 154 -49.91 4.67 -2.41
C ILE A 154 -50.59 4.50 -1.05
N GLY A 155 -50.24 3.42 -0.35
CA GLY A 155 -50.71 3.17 1.02
C GLY A 155 -50.10 4.16 2.03
N VAL A 156 -50.93 4.74 2.88
CA VAL A 156 -50.51 5.59 4.02
C VAL A 156 -51.37 5.31 5.25
N VAL A 157 -50.84 5.61 6.44
CA VAL A 157 -51.60 5.47 7.70
C VAL A 157 -52.50 6.68 7.91
N GLN A 158 -53.77 6.41 8.20
CA GLN A 158 -54.79 7.42 8.47
C GLN A 158 -54.47 8.21 9.74
N GLY A 159 -54.52 9.54 9.66
CA GLY A 159 -54.13 10.48 10.71
C GLY A 159 -52.61 10.52 10.98
N GLY A 160 -51.83 9.78 10.19
CA GLY A 160 -50.38 9.78 10.19
C GLY A 160 -49.82 11.10 9.65
N TYR A 161 -48.56 11.38 9.97
CA TYR A 161 -47.90 12.55 9.37
C TYR A 161 -47.62 12.32 7.88
N GLU A 162 -47.45 11.07 7.49
CA GLU A 162 -47.28 10.62 6.11
C GLU A 162 -48.47 11.02 5.24
N GLU A 163 -49.70 10.88 5.74
CA GLU A 163 -50.92 11.33 5.04
C GLU A 163 -50.94 12.85 4.86
N GLU A 164 -50.65 13.61 5.93
CA GLU A 164 -50.58 15.07 5.89
C GLU A 164 -49.50 15.55 4.89
N PHE A 165 -48.31 14.94 4.94
CA PHE A 165 -47.18 15.29 4.07
C PHE A 165 -47.48 14.97 2.60
N MET A 166 -48.01 13.78 2.32
CA MET A 166 -48.36 13.37 0.95
C MET A 166 -49.46 14.25 0.38
N SER A 167 -50.48 14.56 1.17
CA SER A 167 -51.58 15.44 0.74
C SER A 167 -51.11 16.87 0.46
N ALA A 168 -50.12 17.36 1.20
CA ALA A 168 -49.59 18.72 1.03
C ALA A 168 -48.60 18.86 -0.14
N ASN A 169 -47.73 17.85 -0.36
CA ASN A 169 -46.64 17.93 -1.34
C ASN A 169 -46.94 17.19 -2.65
N PHE A 170 -47.84 16.20 -2.62
CA PHE A 170 -48.22 15.37 -3.77
C PHE A 170 -49.75 15.22 -3.87
N PRO A 171 -50.49 16.34 -4.02
CA PRO A 171 -51.96 16.35 -3.94
C PRO A 171 -52.66 15.52 -5.03
N ASP A 172 -51.99 15.29 -6.16
CA ASP A 172 -52.53 14.53 -7.29
C ASP A 172 -52.34 13.00 -7.15
N VAL A 173 -51.61 12.55 -6.13
CA VAL A 173 -51.37 11.11 -5.89
C VAL A 173 -52.60 10.48 -5.23
N ALA A 174 -53.06 9.36 -5.79
CA ALA A 174 -54.14 8.58 -5.18
C ALA A 174 -53.65 7.85 -3.92
N LEU A 175 -54.07 8.31 -2.74
CA LEU A 175 -53.74 7.68 -1.46
C LEU A 175 -54.77 6.59 -1.08
N GLN A 176 -54.27 5.50 -0.53
CA GLN A 176 -55.08 4.46 0.10
C GLN A 176 -54.82 4.45 1.61
N LEU A 177 -55.84 4.80 2.39
CA LEU A 177 -55.72 4.98 3.83
C LEU A 177 -55.86 3.65 4.58
N PHE A 178 -55.01 3.45 5.58
CA PHE A 178 -55.03 2.30 6.49
C PHE A 178 -55.10 2.73 7.95
N PRO A 179 -55.79 1.99 8.83
CA PRO A 179 -55.96 2.40 10.24
C PRO A 179 -54.66 2.36 11.05
N ASN A 180 -53.69 1.54 10.67
CA ASN A 180 -52.37 1.44 11.32
C ASN A 180 -51.33 0.80 10.38
N ASN A 181 -50.06 0.85 10.79
CA ASN A 181 -48.94 0.30 10.03
C ASN A 181 -49.06 -1.21 9.82
N GLN A 182 -49.57 -1.96 10.80
CA GLN A 182 -49.77 -3.41 10.66
C GLN A 182 -50.74 -3.72 9.51
N ALA A 183 -51.92 -3.08 9.47
CA ALA A 183 -52.91 -3.30 8.43
C ALA A 183 -52.39 -2.91 7.02
N MET A 184 -51.63 -1.82 6.94
CA MET A 184 -50.99 -1.38 5.68
C MET A 184 -49.96 -2.41 5.19
N LEU A 185 -49.09 -2.87 6.08
CA LEU A 185 -48.03 -3.83 5.74
C LEU A 185 -48.59 -5.22 5.45
N ASP A 186 -49.65 -5.65 6.14
CA ASP A 186 -50.37 -6.89 5.81
C ASP A 186 -50.99 -6.81 4.41
N ALA A 187 -51.52 -5.64 4.02
CA ALA A 187 -52.00 -5.40 2.66
C ALA A 187 -50.88 -5.42 1.62
N ALA A 188 -49.71 -4.87 1.95
CA ALA A 188 -48.52 -4.91 1.10
C ALA A 188 -48.02 -6.34 0.89
N LEU A 189 -47.87 -7.11 1.98
CA LEU A 189 -47.42 -8.51 1.95
C LEU A 189 -48.42 -9.46 1.27
N SER A 190 -49.71 -9.11 1.28
CA SER A 190 -50.78 -9.82 0.56
C SER A 190 -50.97 -9.32 -0.88
N GLU A 191 -50.04 -8.50 -1.40
CA GLU A 191 -50.06 -7.93 -2.75
C GLU A 191 -51.30 -7.09 -3.09
N LYS A 192 -52.02 -6.59 -2.08
CA LYS A 192 -53.20 -5.71 -2.27
C LYS A 192 -52.82 -4.27 -2.59
N ILE A 193 -51.61 -3.87 -2.22
CA ILE A 193 -51.00 -2.58 -2.58
C ILE A 193 -49.59 -2.82 -3.10
N GLN A 194 -49.16 -2.00 -4.05
CA GLN A 194 -47.84 -2.13 -4.68
C GLN A 194 -46.87 -1.03 -4.22
N ALA A 195 -47.38 0.03 -3.59
CA ALA A 195 -46.58 1.11 -3.04
C ALA A 195 -47.16 1.56 -1.68
N PHE A 196 -46.29 1.95 -0.75
CA PHE A 196 -46.69 2.58 0.51
C PHE A 196 -45.62 3.56 1.01
N VAL A 197 -46.01 4.45 1.92
CA VAL A 197 -45.10 5.33 2.67
C VAL A 197 -45.03 4.85 4.11
N ALA A 198 -43.81 4.70 4.62
CA ALA A 198 -43.60 4.35 6.02
C ALA A 198 -42.24 4.86 6.52
N ASP A 199 -42.12 4.97 7.84
CA ASP A 199 -40.83 5.17 8.49
C ASP A 199 -39.90 3.98 8.24
N LEU A 200 -38.64 4.26 7.95
CA LEU A 200 -37.63 3.27 7.58
C LEU A 200 -37.49 2.17 8.63
N GLN A 201 -37.52 2.51 9.92
CA GLN A 201 -37.41 1.50 10.99
C GLN A 201 -38.66 0.61 11.07
N VAL A 202 -39.84 1.15 10.77
CA VAL A 202 -41.10 0.39 10.73
C VAL A 202 -41.08 -0.58 9.56
N ALA A 203 -40.79 -0.07 8.35
CA ALA A 203 -40.68 -0.89 7.16
C ALA A 203 -39.62 -1.99 7.34
N ASN A 204 -38.41 -1.65 7.80
CA ASN A 204 -37.34 -2.62 8.02
C ASN A 204 -37.74 -3.70 9.03
N TYR A 205 -38.33 -3.33 10.17
CA TYR A 205 -38.76 -4.33 11.16
C TYR A 205 -39.69 -5.37 10.52
N HIS A 206 -40.68 -4.94 9.75
CA HIS A 206 -41.64 -5.85 9.13
C HIS A 206 -41.06 -6.64 7.95
N LEU A 207 -40.19 -6.03 7.13
CA LEU A 207 -39.54 -6.71 6.01
C LEU A 207 -38.53 -7.77 6.47
N TYR A 208 -37.84 -7.59 7.61
CA TYR A 208 -36.87 -8.56 8.13
C TYR A 208 -37.48 -9.64 9.02
N THR A 209 -38.56 -9.35 9.74
CA THR A 209 -39.24 -10.33 10.62
C THR A 209 -40.20 -11.26 9.89
N THR A 210 -40.56 -10.94 8.64
CA THR A 210 -41.44 -11.77 7.80
C THR A 210 -40.61 -12.69 6.91
N THR A 211 -41.13 -13.89 6.61
CA THR A 211 -40.48 -14.91 5.75
C THR A 211 -40.25 -14.45 4.30
N ASN A 212 -40.98 -13.45 3.82
CA ASN A 212 -40.87 -12.90 2.47
C ASN A 212 -39.94 -11.68 2.43
N GLN A 213 -38.66 -11.93 2.73
CA GLN A 213 -37.62 -10.91 2.66
C GLN A 213 -37.49 -10.40 1.22
N ASN A 214 -37.44 -9.08 1.05
CA ASN A 214 -37.24 -8.34 -0.20
C ASN A 214 -38.46 -8.06 -1.10
N LEU A 215 -39.71 -8.34 -0.71
CA LEU A 215 -40.86 -7.99 -1.56
C LEU A 215 -40.98 -6.49 -1.89
N PHE A 216 -40.50 -5.63 -1.00
CA PHE A 216 -40.54 -4.18 -1.15
C PHE A 216 -39.15 -3.57 -0.99
N ILE A 217 -38.85 -2.57 -1.82
CA ILE A 217 -37.59 -1.82 -1.80
C ILE A 217 -37.87 -0.33 -1.57
N PRO A 218 -37.03 0.36 -0.77
CA PRO A 218 -37.09 1.81 -0.68
C PRO A 218 -36.70 2.43 -2.03
N VAL A 219 -37.53 3.35 -2.54
CA VAL A 219 -37.31 3.99 -3.85
C VAL A 219 -37.14 5.51 -3.78
N ARG A 220 -37.69 6.16 -2.75
CA ARG A 220 -37.60 7.61 -2.60
C ARG A 220 -37.64 8.03 -1.15
N HIS A 221 -36.64 8.81 -0.76
CA HIS A 221 -36.66 9.56 0.50
C HIS A 221 -37.65 10.73 0.41
N LEU A 222 -38.51 10.88 1.43
CA LEU A 222 -39.47 11.99 1.49
C LEU A 222 -39.01 13.09 2.44
N TYR A 223 -38.68 12.72 3.68
CA TYR A 223 -38.23 13.66 4.71
C TYR A 223 -37.53 12.92 5.85
N THR A 224 -36.74 13.68 6.61
CA THR A 224 -36.20 13.26 7.91
C THR A 224 -36.65 14.28 8.93
N GLU A 225 -37.48 13.85 9.88
CA GLU A 225 -38.11 14.73 10.86
C GLU A 225 -37.91 14.21 12.28
N THR A 226 -38.03 15.11 13.26
CA THR A 226 -37.79 14.77 14.66
C THR A 226 -39.09 14.43 15.39
N LEU A 227 -39.10 13.31 16.11
CA LEU A 227 -40.16 12.97 17.05
C LEU A 227 -40.03 13.84 18.30
N TYR A 228 -41.15 14.39 18.75
CA TYR A 228 -41.24 15.18 19.97
C TYR A 228 -42.21 14.52 20.95
N ALA A 229 -41.97 14.75 22.25
CA ALA A 229 -42.98 14.51 23.27
C ALA A 229 -44.14 15.51 23.09
N GLY A 230 -45.36 15.00 22.93
CA GLY A 230 -46.56 15.83 22.73
C GLY A 230 -47.33 16.06 24.02
N PHE A 231 -47.87 17.26 24.19
CA PHE A 231 -48.66 17.69 25.34
C PHE A 231 -49.97 18.32 24.86
N ALA A 232 -51.00 18.26 25.69
CA ALA A 232 -52.23 19.01 25.46
C ALA A 232 -51.93 20.52 25.37
N LYS A 233 -52.59 21.23 24.46
CA LYS A 233 -52.40 22.68 24.29
C LYS A 233 -52.59 23.42 25.62
N GLY A 234 -51.65 24.29 25.96
CA GLY A 234 -51.71 25.13 27.15
C GLY A 234 -51.23 24.45 28.44
N ASN A 235 -50.86 23.16 28.42
CA ASN A 235 -50.28 22.48 29.58
C ASN A 235 -48.78 22.76 29.75
N THR A 236 -48.44 24.05 29.81
CA THR A 236 -47.05 24.55 29.87
C THR A 236 -46.33 24.13 31.15
N ALA A 237 -47.05 23.96 32.26
CA ALA A 237 -46.49 23.51 33.52
C ALA A 237 -45.91 22.09 33.40
N LEU A 238 -46.69 21.14 32.88
CA LEU A 238 -46.24 19.77 32.66
C LEU A 238 -45.13 19.71 31.61
N LEU A 239 -45.29 20.44 30.50
CA LEU A 239 -44.29 20.50 29.43
C LEU A 239 -42.92 20.93 29.99
N ASN A 240 -42.87 22.01 30.76
CA ASN A 240 -41.63 22.51 31.36
C ASN A 240 -41.06 21.54 32.41
N GLN A 241 -41.94 20.94 33.22
CA GLN A 241 -41.53 19.97 34.24
C GLN A 241 -40.83 18.75 33.62
N VAL A 242 -41.33 18.27 32.48
CA VAL A 242 -40.81 17.09 31.80
C VAL A 242 -39.62 17.45 30.92
N SER A 243 -39.67 18.57 30.19
CA SER A 243 -38.62 18.97 29.24
C SER A 243 -37.28 19.26 29.92
N ASN A 244 -37.29 19.77 31.16
CA ASN A 244 -36.09 20.05 31.94
C ASN A 244 -35.39 18.78 32.50
N LYS A 245 -35.97 17.59 32.27
CA LYS A 245 -35.51 16.31 32.81
C LYS A 245 -34.84 15.40 31.77
N PHE A 246 -34.48 15.94 30.61
CA PHE A 246 -33.81 15.22 29.52
C PHE A 246 -32.30 15.47 29.41
N ASN A 247 -31.66 16.10 30.39
CA ASN A 247 -30.20 16.35 30.37
C ASN A 247 -29.34 15.08 30.21
N TRP A 248 -29.92 13.90 30.47
CA TRP A 248 -29.28 12.60 30.31
C TRP A 248 -29.39 12.02 28.90
N LEU A 249 -30.15 12.64 28.00
CA LEU A 249 -30.44 12.14 26.66
C LEU A 249 -29.46 12.73 25.64
N ASP A 250 -28.20 12.31 25.73
CA ASP A 250 -27.19 12.56 24.70
C ASP A 250 -27.33 11.60 23.51
N ASP A 251 -26.59 11.88 22.42
CA ASP A 251 -26.65 11.06 21.21
C ASP A 251 -26.16 9.62 21.42
N ASP A 252 -25.22 9.40 22.34
CA ASP A 252 -24.77 8.06 22.72
C ASP A 252 -25.88 7.25 23.41
N THR A 253 -26.60 7.86 24.35
CA THR A 253 -27.73 7.21 25.02
C THR A 253 -28.87 6.95 24.03
N LYS A 254 -29.14 7.88 23.11
CA LYS A 254 -30.12 7.67 22.03
C LYS A 254 -29.74 6.47 21.16
N ARG A 255 -28.47 6.36 20.75
CA ARG A 255 -27.94 5.21 20.00
C ARG A 255 -28.08 3.90 20.78
N GLN A 256 -27.72 3.88 22.06
CA GLN A 256 -27.85 2.68 22.90
C GLN A 256 -29.30 2.20 23.03
N LEU A 257 -30.26 3.12 23.18
CA LEU A 257 -31.69 2.78 23.23
C LEU A 257 -32.20 2.23 21.90
N LEU A 258 -31.75 2.80 20.78
CA LEU A 258 -32.10 2.32 19.44
C LEU A 258 -31.49 0.94 19.15
N ASN A 259 -30.20 0.73 19.45
CA ASN A 259 -29.49 -0.52 19.18
C ASN A 259 -30.09 -1.75 19.90
N ARG A 260 -30.82 -1.56 21.01
CA ARG A 260 -31.54 -2.66 21.69
C ARG A 260 -32.69 -3.24 20.89
N TRP A 261 -33.22 -2.48 19.93
CA TRP A 261 -34.42 -2.80 19.18
C TRP A 261 -34.18 -2.95 17.69
N VAL A 262 -33.21 -2.20 17.17
CA VAL A 262 -32.86 -2.22 15.77
C VAL A 262 -31.68 -3.17 15.61
N TYR A 263 -31.95 -4.40 15.13
CA TYR A 263 -30.95 -5.35 14.64
C TYR A 263 -30.22 -4.72 13.44
N TYR A 264 -29.34 -3.76 13.69
CA TYR A 264 -28.29 -3.34 12.76
C TYR A 264 -26.97 -3.98 13.21
N ASP A 265 -26.93 -5.30 13.21
CA ASP A 265 -25.66 -5.97 12.86
C ASP A 265 -25.59 -6.07 11.34
N VAL A 266 -25.59 -4.90 10.70
CA VAL A 266 -24.70 -4.71 9.56
C VAL A 266 -23.44 -4.06 10.12
N GLU A 267 -22.88 -4.65 11.18
CA GLU A 267 -21.43 -4.82 11.12
C GLU A 267 -21.22 -5.56 9.81
N THR A 268 -20.55 -4.93 8.84
CA THR A 268 -20.10 -5.63 7.67
C THR A 268 -19.28 -6.82 8.16
N VAL A 269 -19.90 -8.00 8.30
CA VAL A 269 -19.22 -9.23 8.70
C VAL A 269 -18.40 -9.63 7.50
N TYR A 270 -17.24 -8.97 7.38
CA TYR A 270 -16.23 -9.41 6.45
C TYR A 270 -15.92 -10.85 6.82
N PRO A 271 -15.96 -11.78 5.85
CA PRO A 271 -15.68 -13.17 6.14
C PRO A 271 -14.33 -13.27 6.85
N ALA A 272 -14.21 -14.11 7.88
CA ALA A 272 -12.99 -14.22 8.69
C ALA A 272 -11.73 -14.52 7.85
N TYR A 273 -11.90 -15.04 6.63
CA TYR A 273 -10.83 -15.30 5.66
C TYR A 273 -10.39 -14.07 4.84
N LEU A 274 -11.12 -12.95 4.82
CA LEU A 274 -10.82 -11.80 3.95
C LEU A 274 -9.48 -11.15 4.32
N PHE A 275 -9.25 -10.81 5.59
CA PHE A 275 -7.98 -10.21 6.00
C PHE A 275 -6.79 -11.17 5.83
N PRO A 276 -6.87 -12.45 6.23
CA PRO A 276 -5.82 -13.42 5.93
C PRO A 276 -5.53 -13.55 4.44
N THR A 277 -6.55 -13.58 3.57
CA THR A 277 -6.35 -13.69 2.11
C THR A 277 -5.74 -12.44 1.51
N LEU A 278 -6.14 -11.24 1.95
CA LEU A 278 -5.50 -9.99 1.51
C LEU A 278 -4.03 -9.93 1.94
N ILE A 279 -3.71 -10.39 3.15
CA ILE A 279 -2.33 -10.48 3.64
C ILE A 279 -1.53 -11.48 2.81
N THR A 280 -2.07 -12.67 2.50
CA THR A 280 -1.34 -13.66 1.69
C THR A 280 -1.10 -13.15 0.27
N PHE A 281 -2.08 -12.50 -0.36
CA PHE A 281 -1.88 -11.83 -1.66
C PHE A 281 -0.83 -10.73 -1.59
N GLY A 282 -0.86 -9.89 -0.54
CA GLY A 282 0.16 -8.87 -0.31
C GLY A 282 1.57 -9.45 -0.20
N VAL A 283 1.73 -10.54 0.58
CA VAL A 283 3.01 -11.25 0.71
C VAL A 283 3.46 -11.84 -0.63
N LEU A 284 2.56 -12.45 -1.40
CA LEU A 284 2.89 -13.01 -2.72
C LEU A 284 3.34 -11.93 -3.71
N ILE A 285 2.68 -10.76 -3.71
CA ILE A 285 3.09 -9.62 -4.55
C ILE A 285 4.47 -9.13 -4.15
N VAL A 286 4.74 -8.95 -2.86
CA VAL A 286 6.05 -8.52 -2.35
C VAL A 286 7.15 -9.52 -2.69
N VAL A 287 6.89 -10.83 -2.50
CA VAL A 287 7.86 -11.88 -2.85
C VAL A 287 8.12 -11.91 -4.35
N SER A 288 7.07 -11.83 -5.18
CA SER A 288 7.20 -11.76 -6.64
C SER A 288 8.03 -10.53 -7.06
N TYR A 289 7.75 -9.37 -6.49
CA TYR A 289 8.52 -8.14 -6.74
C TYR A 289 10.01 -8.29 -6.37
N ILE A 290 10.32 -8.86 -5.20
CA ILE A 290 11.71 -9.11 -4.77
C ILE A 290 12.42 -10.08 -5.73
N LEU A 291 11.75 -11.13 -6.20
CA LEU A 291 12.33 -12.09 -7.14
C LEU A 291 12.61 -11.46 -8.51
N LEU A 292 11.68 -10.65 -9.04
CA LEU A 292 11.86 -9.90 -10.28
C LEU A 292 13.01 -8.90 -10.16
N LEU A 293 13.06 -8.16 -9.05
CA LEU A 293 14.14 -7.20 -8.78
C LEU A 293 15.50 -7.90 -8.71
N LYS A 294 15.61 -9.01 -7.97
CA LYS A 294 16.84 -9.80 -7.90
C LYS A 294 17.30 -10.30 -9.27
N ARG A 295 16.35 -10.73 -10.12
CA ARG A 295 16.66 -11.19 -11.48
C ARG A 295 17.19 -10.05 -12.36
N ASN A 296 16.54 -8.88 -12.31
CA ASN A 296 16.98 -7.68 -13.03
C ASN A 296 18.37 -7.23 -12.58
N VAL A 297 18.62 -7.20 -11.27
CA VAL A 297 19.94 -6.85 -10.72
C VAL A 297 21.00 -7.82 -11.23
N ARG A 298 20.78 -9.14 -11.16
CA ARG A 298 21.74 -10.14 -11.66
C ARG A 298 22.06 -9.95 -13.15
N GLN A 299 21.05 -9.70 -13.98
CA GLN A 299 21.25 -9.46 -15.42
C GLN A 299 22.09 -8.21 -15.67
N LYS A 300 21.79 -7.10 -14.98
CA LYS A 300 22.53 -5.85 -15.11
C LYS A 300 23.97 -5.98 -14.60
N THR A 301 24.18 -6.65 -13.48
CA THR A 301 25.51 -6.91 -12.94
C THR A 301 26.35 -7.75 -13.88
N HIS A 302 25.79 -8.81 -14.46
CA HIS A 302 26.50 -9.66 -15.42
C HIS A 302 26.87 -8.91 -16.70
N ALA A 303 25.94 -8.13 -17.27
CA ALA A 303 26.22 -7.30 -18.43
C ALA A 303 27.30 -6.24 -18.15
N LEU A 304 27.24 -5.62 -16.96
CA LEU A 304 28.25 -4.67 -16.51
C LEU A 304 29.63 -5.33 -16.35
N GLN A 305 29.69 -6.55 -15.81
CA GLN A 305 30.93 -7.30 -15.68
C GLN A 305 31.56 -7.62 -17.04
N ILE A 306 30.75 -8.07 -18.02
CA ILE A 306 31.24 -8.32 -19.38
C ILE A 306 31.75 -7.02 -20.02
N ALA A 307 30.98 -5.93 -19.95
CA ALA A 307 31.38 -4.65 -20.52
C ALA A 307 32.67 -4.12 -19.86
N ASN A 308 32.80 -4.29 -18.54
CA ASN A 308 34.01 -3.88 -17.82
C ASN A 308 35.22 -4.75 -18.19
N ALA A 309 35.03 -6.06 -18.36
CA ALA A 309 36.09 -6.96 -18.85
C ALA A 309 36.55 -6.57 -20.27
N GLN A 310 35.60 -6.26 -21.17
CA GLN A 310 35.92 -5.79 -22.52
C GLN A 310 36.63 -4.44 -22.52
N LEU A 311 36.19 -3.49 -21.67
CA LEU A 311 36.87 -2.21 -21.50
C LEU A 311 38.28 -2.39 -20.94
N GLN A 312 38.49 -3.31 -20.01
CA GLN A 312 39.81 -3.65 -19.48
C GLN A 312 40.71 -4.25 -20.57
N GLU A 313 40.20 -5.18 -21.38
CA GLU A 313 40.93 -5.78 -22.50
C GLU A 313 41.34 -4.74 -23.55
N GLN A 314 40.40 -3.87 -23.96
CA GLN A 314 40.68 -2.75 -24.87
C GLN A 314 41.63 -1.72 -24.27
N ALA A 315 41.63 -1.56 -22.94
CA ALA A 315 42.53 -0.64 -22.27
C ALA A 315 43.98 -1.15 -22.19
N VAL A 316 44.24 -2.45 -22.42
CA VAL A 316 45.57 -3.08 -22.27
C VAL A 316 46.15 -3.68 -23.56
N THR A 317 45.39 -3.76 -24.64
CA THR A 317 45.83 -4.28 -25.94
C THR A 317 45.97 -3.18 -26.99
N ASP A 318 46.87 -3.37 -27.96
CA ASP A 318 47.04 -2.52 -29.14
C ASP A 318 46.13 -3.01 -30.27
N SER A 319 45.32 -2.11 -30.83
CA SER A 319 44.26 -2.49 -31.79
C SER A 319 44.79 -3.01 -33.12
N LEU A 320 46.02 -2.66 -33.51
CA LEU A 320 46.62 -3.11 -34.78
C LEU A 320 47.30 -4.47 -34.61
N THR A 321 48.18 -4.61 -33.62
CA THR A 321 49.04 -5.79 -33.46
C THR A 321 48.48 -6.87 -32.54
N GLN A 322 47.43 -6.56 -31.78
CA GLN A 322 46.89 -7.45 -30.72
C GLN A 322 47.92 -7.82 -29.64
N LEU A 323 49.05 -7.12 -29.58
CA LEU A 323 50.00 -7.16 -28.48
C LEU A 323 49.48 -6.32 -27.31
N HIS A 324 50.17 -6.38 -26.17
CA HIS A 324 49.93 -5.41 -25.11
C HIS A 324 50.24 -3.99 -25.59
N ASN A 325 49.50 -3.00 -25.10
CA ASN A 325 49.75 -1.61 -25.43
C ASN A 325 50.76 -0.96 -24.47
N ARG A 326 51.15 0.26 -24.82
CA ARG A 326 52.02 1.11 -23.99
C ARG A 326 51.58 1.16 -22.52
N ARG A 327 50.29 1.35 -22.24
CA ARG A 327 49.82 1.50 -20.85
C ARG A 327 50.08 0.23 -20.04
N PHE A 328 49.76 -0.94 -20.61
CA PHE A 328 50.00 -2.22 -19.96
C PHE A 328 51.49 -2.47 -19.71
N PHE A 329 52.34 -2.19 -20.71
CA PHE A 329 53.79 -2.37 -20.59
C PHE A 329 54.39 -1.60 -19.42
N TYR A 330 54.04 -0.31 -19.29
CA TYR A 330 54.54 0.53 -18.19
C TYR A 330 53.95 0.11 -16.84
N GLN A 331 52.72 -0.42 -16.79
CA GLN A 331 52.15 -0.97 -15.57
C GLN A 331 52.94 -2.21 -15.11
N CYS A 332 53.20 -3.16 -16.02
CA CYS A 332 54.01 -4.33 -15.69
C CYS A 332 55.43 -3.96 -15.29
N LEU A 333 56.03 -2.94 -15.91
CA LEU A 333 57.36 -2.45 -15.53
C LEU A 333 57.36 -1.96 -14.07
N LYS A 334 56.30 -1.24 -13.64
CA LYS A 334 56.12 -0.83 -12.25
C LYS A 334 55.86 -2.01 -11.31
N ASP A 335 54.98 -2.92 -11.70
CA ASP A 335 54.64 -4.09 -10.87
C ASP A 335 55.84 -5.02 -10.66
N LYS A 336 56.79 -5.04 -11.61
CA LYS A 336 58.04 -5.81 -11.53
C LYS A 336 59.18 -5.07 -10.83
N GLN A 337 58.95 -3.86 -10.30
CA GLN A 337 59.91 -3.19 -9.43
C GLN A 337 60.07 -3.99 -8.12
N GLY A 338 61.31 -4.30 -7.75
CA GLY A 338 61.61 -5.14 -6.57
C GLY A 338 61.32 -6.64 -6.74
N GLU A 339 60.89 -7.08 -7.92
CA GLU A 339 60.67 -8.47 -8.31
C GLU A 339 61.94 -9.09 -8.98
N PRO A 340 61.99 -10.38 -9.38
CA PRO A 340 63.22 -11.20 -9.28
C PRO A 340 64.44 -10.71 -10.07
N LYS A 341 65.62 -11.14 -9.60
CA LYS A 341 66.94 -10.91 -10.19
C LYS A 341 67.00 -11.34 -11.66
N ASN A 342 67.85 -10.67 -12.44
CA ASN A 342 68.16 -10.96 -13.85
C ASN A 342 67.07 -10.59 -14.87
N MET A 343 66.42 -9.43 -14.71
CA MET A 343 65.45 -8.92 -15.68
C MET A 343 66.15 -8.28 -16.88
N ALA A 344 65.67 -8.53 -18.09
CA ALA A 344 66.04 -7.75 -19.27
C ALA A 344 64.85 -6.92 -19.77
N LEU A 345 65.10 -5.63 -19.97
CA LEU A 345 64.22 -4.72 -20.68
C LEU A 345 64.80 -4.52 -22.08
N MET A 346 64.02 -4.88 -23.10
CA MET A 346 64.40 -4.63 -24.49
C MET A 346 63.44 -3.60 -25.09
N VAL A 347 63.99 -2.66 -25.85
CA VAL A 347 63.20 -1.74 -26.68
C VAL A 347 63.75 -1.81 -28.10
N PHE A 348 62.86 -1.95 -29.07
CA PHE A 348 63.26 -1.93 -30.48
C PHE A 348 62.30 -1.16 -31.35
N ASP A 349 62.84 -0.68 -32.46
CA ASP A 349 62.17 0.15 -33.44
C ASP A 349 62.47 -0.37 -34.85
N ILE A 350 61.48 -0.28 -35.74
CA ILE A 350 61.62 -0.68 -37.14
C ILE A 350 62.47 0.35 -37.88
N ASP A 351 63.60 -0.09 -38.42
CA ASP A 351 64.55 0.78 -39.10
C ASP A 351 63.94 1.39 -40.37
N ASP A 352 64.15 2.70 -40.55
CA ASP A 352 63.70 3.45 -41.73
C ASP A 352 62.19 3.35 -42.03
N PHE A 353 61.37 3.06 -41.01
CA PHE A 353 59.92 2.85 -41.16
C PHE A 353 59.18 4.02 -41.82
N LYS A 354 59.58 5.27 -41.52
CA LYS A 354 59.02 6.44 -42.20
C LYS A 354 59.31 6.44 -43.70
N ALA A 355 60.55 6.17 -44.09
CA ALA A 355 60.93 6.10 -45.51
C ALA A 355 60.22 4.93 -46.22
N PHE A 356 60.02 3.81 -45.52
CA PHE A 356 59.21 2.72 -46.02
C PHE A 356 57.75 3.15 -46.27
N ASN A 357 57.12 3.81 -45.30
CA ASN A 357 55.75 4.33 -45.45
C ASN A 357 55.63 5.37 -46.56
N ASP A 358 56.63 6.23 -46.73
CA ASP A 358 56.65 7.24 -47.79
C ASP A 358 56.68 6.60 -49.20
N VAL A 359 57.22 5.38 -49.33
CA VAL A 359 57.31 4.64 -50.60
C VAL A 359 56.11 3.72 -50.82
N PHE A 360 55.68 2.97 -49.80
CA PHE A 360 54.69 1.89 -49.93
C PHE A 360 53.31 2.21 -49.33
N GLY A 361 53.20 3.34 -48.63
CA GLY A 361 51.96 3.77 -47.98
C GLY A 361 51.72 3.14 -46.61
N HIS A 362 50.92 3.81 -45.79
CA HIS A 362 50.67 3.41 -44.40
C HIS A 362 50.02 2.03 -44.24
N ALA A 363 49.17 1.61 -45.19
CA ALA A 363 48.56 0.28 -45.12
C ALA A 363 49.60 -0.86 -45.20
N HIS A 364 50.64 -0.71 -46.04
CA HIS A 364 51.77 -1.65 -46.08
C HIS A 364 52.65 -1.52 -44.84
N GLY A 365 52.79 -0.31 -44.29
CA GLY A 365 53.44 -0.10 -43.00
C GLY A 365 52.78 -0.88 -41.87
N ASP A 366 51.45 -0.85 -41.81
CA ASP A 366 50.66 -1.59 -40.83
C ASP A 366 50.85 -3.11 -40.97
N GLU A 367 50.94 -3.63 -42.20
CA GLU A 367 51.29 -5.03 -42.45
C GLU A 367 52.69 -5.40 -41.93
N VAL A 368 53.67 -4.50 -42.12
CA VAL A 368 55.03 -4.68 -41.59
C VAL A 368 55.04 -4.66 -40.06
N ILE A 369 54.29 -3.76 -39.42
CA ILE A 369 54.16 -3.70 -37.96
C ILE A 369 53.55 -5.01 -37.43
N CYS A 370 52.47 -5.51 -38.04
CA CYS A 370 51.86 -6.78 -37.66
C CYS A 370 52.83 -7.95 -37.85
N PHE A 371 53.57 -8.00 -38.96
CA PHE A 371 54.58 -9.02 -39.21
C PHE A 371 55.68 -9.01 -38.14
N VAL A 372 56.21 -7.84 -37.78
CA VAL A 372 57.25 -7.70 -36.74
C VAL A 372 56.70 -8.16 -35.39
N ALA A 373 55.47 -7.79 -35.04
CA ALA A 373 54.79 -8.21 -33.82
C ALA A 373 54.62 -9.73 -33.74
N GLU A 374 54.12 -10.36 -34.80
CA GLU A 374 53.91 -11.81 -34.88
C GLU A 374 55.24 -12.58 -34.81
N THR A 375 56.25 -12.11 -35.53
CA THR A 375 57.58 -12.72 -35.55
C THR A 375 58.22 -12.64 -34.17
N ALA A 376 58.21 -11.46 -33.54
CA ALA A 376 58.74 -11.28 -32.20
C ALA A 376 58.01 -12.14 -31.16
N LYS A 377 56.67 -12.21 -31.23
CA LYS A 377 55.85 -13.05 -30.35
C LYS A 377 56.19 -14.54 -30.49
N SER A 378 56.47 -15.01 -31.70
CA SER A 378 56.81 -16.42 -31.95
C SER A 378 58.20 -16.83 -31.46
N LEU A 379 59.12 -15.86 -31.37
CA LEU A 379 60.52 -16.09 -30.98
C LEU A 379 60.76 -15.89 -29.49
N LEU A 380 59.89 -15.16 -28.81
CA LEU A 380 59.98 -14.89 -27.38
C LEU A 380 59.30 -16.00 -26.58
N PRO A 381 59.76 -16.26 -25.34
CA PRO A 381 59.07 -17.14 -24.40
C PRO A 381 57.61 -16.72 -24.17
N ASN A 382 56.73 -17.70 -23.91
CA ASN A 382 55.30 -17.44 -23.68
C ASN A 382 55.01 -16.54 -22.46
N ASP A 383 55.94 -16.46 -21.52
CA ASP A 383 55.89 -15.62 -20.32
C ASP A 383 56.56 -14.24 -20.51
N ALA A 384 57.09 -13.94 -21.71
CA ALA A 384 57.64 -12.64 -22.03
C ALA A 384 56.52 -11.60 -22.25
N ILE A 385 56.66 -10.44 -21.60
CA ILE A 385 55.74 -9.32 -21.81
C ILE A 385 56.21 -8.57 -23.05
N LEU A 386 55.53 -8.79 -24.18
CA LEU A 386 55.75 -8.07 -25.43
C LEU A 386 54.62 -7.06 -25.66
N ALA A 387 54.98 -5.80 -25.93
CA ALA A 387 54.04 -4.72 -26.13
C ALA A 387 54.46 -3.78 -27.27
N ARG A 388 53.47 -3.15 -27.93
CA ARG A 388 53.70 -1.99 -28.80
C ARG A 388 53.61 -0.72 -27.96
N ILE A 389 54.72 -0.01 -27.85
CA ILE A 389 54.86 1.16 -26.96
C ILE A 389 54.82 2.50 -27.71
N GLY A 390 55.01 2.48 -29.03
CA GLY A 390 54.94 3.64 -29.92
C GLY A 390 54.34 3.30 -31.29
N GLY A 391 54.56 4.14 -32.29
CA GLY A 391 54.07 3.90 -33.66
C GLY A 391 54.68 2.64 -34.26
N GLU A 392 55.99 2.54 -34.23
CA GLU A 392 56.81 1.46 -34.77
C GLU A 392 57.74 0.86 -33.71
N GLU A 393 57.53 1.26 -32.45
CA GLU A 393 58.35 0.90 -31.30
C GLU A 393 57.68 -0.18 -30.45
N PHE A 394 58.49 -1.15 -30.03
CA PHE A 394 58.09 -2.31 -29.24
C PHE A 394 58.95 -2.44 -27.98
N GLY A 395 58.33 -2.90 -26.91
CA GLY A 395 58.97 -3.19 -25.63
C GLY A 395 58.85 -4.67 -25.27
N VAL A 396 59.91 -5.24 -24.71
CA VAL A 396 59.94 -6.60 -24.16
C VAL A 396 60.46 -6.55 -22.74
N LEU A 397 59.78 -7.25 -21.83
CA LEU A 397 60.23 -7.46 -20.46
C LEU A 397 60.20 -8.95 -20.10
N HIS A 398 61.35 -9.52 -19.77
CA HIS A 398 61.48 -10.94 -19.44
C HIS A 398 62.75 -11.24 -18.61
N PRO A 399 62.72 -12.20 -17.66
CA PRO A 399 63.92 -12.65 -16.95
C PRO A 399 64.81 -13.57 -17.80
N PHE A 400 66.09 -13.23 -17.92
CA PHE A 400 67.09 -14.05 -18.60
C PHE A 400 68.13 -14.59 -17.63
N SER A 401 68.71 -15.77 -17.91
CA SER A 401 69.73 -16.34 -17.01
C SER A 401 71.05 -15.56 -16.99
N SER A 402 71.33 -14.74 -18.03
CA SER A 402 72.50 -13.87 -18.10
C SER A 402 72.29 -12.75 -19.14
N ALA A 403 73.12 -11.71 -19.06
CA ALA A 403 73.08 -10.59 -20.00
C ALA A 403 73.40 -11.05 -21.45
N GLU A 404 74.29 -12.03 -21.62
CA GLU A 404 74.63 -12.62 -22.92
C GLU A 404 73.45 -13.37 -23.54
N ARG A 405 72.62 -14.02 -22.71
CA ARG A 405 71.41 -14.72 -23.17
C ARG A 405 70.35 -13.73 -23.61
N ALA A 406 70.16 -12.63 -22.87
CA ALA A 406 69.30 -11.53 -23.28
C ALA A 406 69.75 -10.93 -24.62
N LEU A 407 71.06 -10.65 -24.77
CA LEU A 407 71.62 -10.15 -26.02
C LEU A 407 71.51 -11.16 -27.17
N SER A 408 71.68 -12.45 -26.91
CA SER A 408 71.54 -13.50 -27.92
C SER A 408 70.10 -13.60 -28.44
N GLN A 409 69.12 -13.50 -27.54
CA GLN A 409 67.70 -13.43 -27.92
C GLN A 409 67.40 -12.18 -28.75
N ALA A 410 67.97 -11.03 -28.37
CA ALA A 410 67.81 -9.79 -29.11
C ALA A 410 68.39 -9.87 -30.53
N ARG A 411 69.58 -10.47 -30.69
CA ARG A 411 70.18 -10.70 -32.02
C ARG A 411 69.34 -11.65 -32.87
N LEU A 412 68.82 -12.72 -32.26
CA LEU A 412 67.91 -13.64 -32.94
C LEU A 412 66.67 -12.90 -33.47
N LEU A 413 66.09 -11.98 -32.69
CA LEU A 413 64.98 -11.14 -33.16
C LEU A 413 65.38 -10.30 -34.38
N CYS A 414 66.52 -9.60 -34.32
CA CYS A 414 67.03 -8.80 -35.45
C CYS A 414 67.19 -9.65 -36.72
N ASP A 415 67.89 -10.78 -36.62
CA ASP A 415 68.25 -11.63 -37.75
C ASP A 415 67.01 -12.29 -38.36
N GLU A 416 66.10 -12.80 -37.52
CA GLU A 416 64.96 -13.56 -37.97
C GLU A 416 63.86 -12.67 -38.57
N ILE A 417 63.64 -11.47 -38.03
CA ILE A 417 62.75 -10.48 -38.65
C ILE A 417 63.26 -10.10 -40.05
N ALA A 418 64.56 -9.82 -40.19
CA ALA A 418 65.15 -9.51 -41.48
C ALA A 418 65.02 -10.68 -42.46
N ARG A 419 65.37 -11.89 -42.02
CA ARG A 419 65.32 -13.10 -42.85
C ARG A 419 63.89 -13.45 -43.29
N GLN A 420 62.92 -13.44 -42.37
CA GLN A 420 61.53 -13.76 -42.69
C GLN A 420 60.86 -12.67 -43.53
N SER A 421 61.25 -11.40 -43.37
CA SER A 421 60.67 -10.29 -44.15
C SER A 421 60.89 -10.45 -45.65
N LEU A 422 62.05 -10.96 -46.07
CA LEU A 422 62.38 -11.22 -47.48
C LEU A 422 61.51 -12.33 -48.09
N ALA A 423 61.05 -13.28 -47.27
CA ALA A 423 60.13 -14.33 -47.71
C ALA A 423 58.67 -13.87 -47.68
N ARG A 424 58.33 -12.96 -46.75
CA ARG A 424 56.97 -12.48 -46.52
C ARG A 424 56.57 -11.40 -47.53
N PHE A 425 57.50 -10.50 -47.84
CA PHE A 425 57.28 -9.35 -48.70
C PHE A 425 58.17 -9.44 -49.94
N ASN A 426 57.62 -9.12 -51.11
CA ASN A 426 58.38 -9.10 -52.37
C ASN A 426 59.16 -7.78 -52.52
N HIS A 427 60.01 -7.47 -51.55
CA HIS A 427 60.78 -6.23 -51.47
C HIS A 427 62.28 -6.48 -51.70
N PRO A 428 63.01 -5.53 -52.31
CA PRO A 428 64.44 -5.67 -52.58
C PRO A 428 65.32 -5.58 -51.33
N THR A 429 64.79 -5.08 -50.21
CA THR A 429 65.51 -4.89 -48.95
C THR A 429 64.74 -5.50 -47.78
N PRO A 430 65.42 -6.18 -46.83
CA PRO A 430 64.77 -6.73 -45.66
C PRO A 430 64.24 -5.62 -44.74
N VAL A 431 63.18 -5.93 -44.00
CA VAL A 431 62.75 -5.14 -42.83
C VAL A 431 63.71 -5.44 -41.70
N THR A 432 64.42 -4.43 -41.20
CA THR A 432 65.35 -4.59 -40.07
C THR A 432 64.86 -3.84 -38.84
N ILE A 433 65.32 -4.27 -37.67
CA ILE A 433 65.05 -3.59 -36.40
C ILE A 433 66.37 -3.24 -35.70
N SER A 434 66.39 -2.10 -35.02
CA SER A 434 67.44 -1.73 -34.06
C SER A 434 66.94 -1.97 -32.65
N LEU A 435 67.70 -2.69 -31.83
CA LEU A 435 67.26 -3.17 -30.52
C LEU A 435 68.25 -2.78 -29.41
N GLY A 436 67.74 -2.19 -28.34
CA GLY A 436 68.49 -1.90 -27.12
C GLY A 436 68.10 -2.85 -26.00
N VAL A 437 69.08 -3.49 -25.37
CA VAL A 437 68.90 -4.39 -24.22
C VAL A 437 69.48 -3.72 -22.97
N ALA A 438 68.67 -3.52 -21.95
CA ALA A 438 69.11 -3.18 -20.60
C ALA A 438 68.94 -4.40 -19.68
N TYR A 439 70.01 -4.90 -19.09
CA TYR A 439 70.00 -6.07 -18.21
C TYR A 439 70.24 -5.65 -16.76
N TYR A 440 69.35 -6.09 -15.88
CA TYR A 440 69.28 -5.75 -14.46
C TYR A 440 69.52 -7.00 -13.60
N PRO A 441 70.78 -7.29 -13.20
CA PRO A 441 71.11 -8.47 -12.40
C PRO A 441 70.44 -8.42 -11.03
N ASP A 442 70.34 -7.24 -10.42
CA ASP A 442 69.81 -7.05 -9.06
C ASP A 442 68.34 -6.59 -9.00
N GLY A 443 67.66 -6.53 -10.16
CA GLY A 443 66.26 -6.12 -10.28
C GLY A 443 66.07 -4.70 -10.84
N LEU A 444 64.82 -4.37 -11.15
CA LEU A 444 64.42 -3.06 -11.71
C LEU A 444 64.35 -1.99 -10.61
N SER A 445 64.75 -0.75 -10.92
CA SER A 445 64.78 0.42 -10.02
C SER A 445 63.66 1.44 -10.34
N ASP A 446 63.83 2.74 -10.06
CA ASP A 446 62.97 3.82 -10.57
C ASP A 446 63.66 4.55 -11.73
N SER A 447 63.35 4.20 -13.00
CA SER A 447 63.75 4.84 -14.29
C SER A 447 64.57 3.94 -15.25
N GLU A 448 63.98 2.86 -15.74
CA GLU A 448 64.67 1.76 -16.45
C GLU A 448 64.72 1.98 -17.98
N ILE A 449 63.63 2.50 -18.55
CA ILE A 449 63.46 2.67 -20.00
C ILE A 449 64.58 3.48 -20.67
N PRO A 450 65.09 4.58 -20.07
CA PRO A 450 66.18 5.35 -20.68
C PRO A 450 67.45 4.54 -20.99
N ALA A 451 67.72 3.47 -20.23
CA ALA A 451 68.88 2.62 -20.48
C ALA A 451 68.72 1.77 -21.74
N ALA A 452 67.55 1.18 -21.94
CA ALA A 452 67.23 0.40 -23.14
C ALA A 452 67.10 1.31 -24.38
N ASP A 453 66.45 2.47 -24.24
CA ASP A 453 66.34 3.46 -25.32
C ASP A 453 67.72 3.98 -25.77
N LYS A 454 68.61 4.26 -24.81
CA LYS A 454 69.98 4.69 -25.12
C LYS A 454 70.76 3.61 -25.87
N ALA A 455 70.60 2.34 -25.50
CA ALA A 455 71.21 1.22 -26.20
C ALA A 455 70.62 1.06 -27.62
N MET A 456 69.30 1.21 -27.79
CA MET A 456 68.64 1.19 -29.09
C MET A 456 69.14 2.32 -29.99
N TYR A 457 69.30 3.52 -29.44
CA TYR A 457 69.86 4.66 -30.17
C TYR A 457 71.32 4.42 -30.58
N GLN A 458 72.11 3.71 -29.77
CA GLN A 458 73.45 3.28 -30.14
C GLN A 458 73.42 2.26 -31.29
N ALA A 459 72.47 1.30 -31.28
CA ALA A 459 72.29 0.36 -32.39
C ALA A 459 72.00 1.10 -33.71
N LYS A 460 71.10 2.10 -33.69
CA LYS A 460 70.82 2.95 -34.85
C LYS A 460 72.06 3.68 -35.38
N LYS A 461 72.97 4.11 -34.49
CA LYS A 461 74.24 4.76 -34.88
C LYS A 461 75.30 3.80 -35.41
N GLN A 462 75.25 2.52 -35.04
CA GLN A 462 76.21 1.49 -35.45
C GLN A 462 75.89 0.87 -36.82
N GLY A 463 74.93 1.45 -37.56
CA GLY A 463 74.55 0.98 -38.89
C GLY A 463 73.20 0.25 -38.94
N LYS A 464 72.42 0.26 -37.84
CA LYS A 464 71.10 -0.40 -37.72
C LYS A 464 71.19 -1.92 -37.83
N HIS A 465 70.05 -2.62 -37.81
CA HIS A 465 69.99 -4.09 -37.87
C HIS A 465 70.91 -4.77 -36.84
N CYS A 466 70.90 -4.30 -35.60
CA CYS A 466 71.74 -4.85 -34.56
C CYS A 466 71.14 -4.64 -33.16
N ALA A 467 71.67 -5.42 -32.21
CA ALA A 467 71.32 -5.33 -30.81
C ALA A 467 72.51 -4.83 -29.99
N VAL A 468 72.27 -3.84 -29.12
CA VAL A 468 73.27 -3.29 -28.19
C VAL A 468 72.86 -3.59 -26.75
N LEU A 469 73.80 -4.09 -25.95
CA LEU A 469 73.60 -4.44 -24.54
C LEU A 469 74.16 -3.35 -23.63
N ASN A 470 73.39 -3.01 -22.60
CA ASN A 470 73.80 -2.22 -21.45
C ASN A 470 73.50 -3.02 -20.17
N VAL A 471 74.52 -3.28 -19.34
CA VAL A 471 74.36 -3.96 -18.05
C VAL A 471 74.32 -2.88 -16.97
N ILE A 472 73.27 -2.89 -16.14
CA ILE A 472 73.00 -1.86 -15.12
C ILE A 472 73.43 -2.31 -13.73
#